data_AF-A0A1C1CBM6-F1
#
_entry.id   AF-A0A1C1CBM6-F1
#
_cell.length_a   1.000
_cell.length_b   1.000
_cell.length_c   1.000
_cell.angle_alpha   90.00
_cell.angle_beta   90.00
_cell.angle_gamma   90.00
#
_symmetry.space_group_name_H-M   'P 1'
#
loop_
_entity.id
_entity.type
_entity.pdbx_description
1 polymer ?
#
loop_
_entity_poly.entity_id
_entity_poly.type
_entity_poly.pdbx_seq_one_letter_code
_entity_poly.pdbx_strand_id
1 'polypeptide(L)'
;MGGILPPDLLDLLRQHCPCRETQILQLATYYNNACSSPSVLVTYGLEQSSKREVIANVLRAREVTHAVIKTKECLSQRHLLSKIFAACIITLGYEGQIDRYEKVDSINALLGNLRKLSERVNRRKFVVVIEDADELKQPGPTLLPALARLGDMVPGFAVILNVNSPRPLVLHKAGVPYVHFPPYTRSEAISIITSRLKPHLSLSLRHDHAVEIDETAVLKLYPQFVTTVYDSLIASTSSTSILAFQSTCDKLWPRFVEPIVSPKEATASAKPWTFSRLLVHHRGLFQSEGEETLHHTLTRISQRDGREDGSLSPPPNPSTREPPLLKHFPTLVLVSAYLASHTQQKHDMLLFSRMSSSSSNRRVRKTPTKRKSALTPTVTSTKETATPTKSPRTKSIFSAAANLGIPRPFTLERLVAILRAIHPYGVGRGRGMTDRIYRELGELEKLRLVVRASGAGGSIAPSEEAADEKWRVNVARDWVVGIGQTWGLGVAEYELDQDA
;
A
#
# COMPACT_ATOMS: atom_id res chain seq x y z
N MET A 1 -1.26 46.66 -14.03
CA MET A 1 -1.89 45.92 -15.15
C MET A 1 -1.18 44.61 -15.51
N GLY A 2 0.13 44.43 -15.33
CA GLY A 2 0.85 43.21 -15.77
C GLY A 2 0.80 41.98 -14.84
N GLY A 3 -0.21 41.84 -13.97
CA GLY A 3 -0.30 40.75 -12.98
C GLY A 3 -0.94 39.46 -13.50
N ILE A 4 -1.88 39.61 -14.42
CA ILE A 4 -2.82 38.56 -14.81
C ILE A 4 -2.23 37.83 -16.02
N LEU A 5 -2.37 36.50 -16.05
CA LEU A 5 -2.05 35.71 -17.23
C LEU A 5 -2.90 36.24 -18.41
N PRO A 6 -2.36 36.34 -19.65
CA PRO A 6 -3.20 36.60 -20.81
C PRO A 6 -4.40 35.64 -20.81
N PRO A 7 -5.63 36.12 -21.05
CA PRO A 7 -6.85 35.32 -20.92
C PRO A 7 -6.79 34.04 -21.77
N ASP A 8 -6.22 34.13 -22.97
CA ASP A 8 -6.03 32.99 -23.89
C ASP A 8 -5.18 31.87 -23.27
N LEU A 9 -4.11 32.24 -22.56
CA LEU A 9 -3.25 31.27 -21.88
C LEU A 9 -3.95 30.68 -20.65
N LEU A 10 -4.79 31.45 -19.95
CA LEU A 10 -5.59 30.93 -18.85
C LEU A 10 -6.61 29.91 -19.34
N ASP A 11 -7.25 30.15 -20.49
CA ASP A 11 -8.22 29.23 -21.08
C ASP A 11 -7.55 27.95 -21.61
N LEU A 12 -6.36 28.06 -22.20
CA LEU A 12 -5.54 26.89 -22.51
C LEU A 12 -5.19 26.08 -21.25
N LEU A 13 -4.80 26.74 -20.16
CA LEU A 13 -4.51 26.05 -18.89
C LEU A 13 -5.75 25.41 -18.28
N ARG A 14 -6.92 26.01 -18.42
CA ARG A 14 -8.21 25.43 -17.98
C ARG A 14 -8.56 24.16 -18.74
N GLN A 15 -8.27 24.12 -20.05
CA GLN A 15 -8.49 22.93 -20.86
C GLN A 15 -7.60 21.76 -20.44
N HIS A 16 -6.32 22.03 -20.11
CA HIS A 16 -5.39 20.99 -19.67
C HIS A 16 -5.62 20.55 -18.22
N CYS A 17 -5.84 21.52 -17.33
CA CYS A 17 -5.97 21.34 -15.89
C CYS A 17 -7.35 21.81 -15.37
N PRO A 18 -8.43 21.06 -15.65
CA PRO A 18 -9.77 21.39 -15.18
C PRO A 18 -9.86 21.48 -13.64
N CYS A 19 -10.77 22.34 -13.16
CA CYS A 19 -11.13 22.54 -11.75
C CYS A 19 -10.01 23.06 -10.83
N ARG A 20 -8.91 23.62 -11.38
CA ARG A 20 -7.76 24.14 -10.61
C ARG A 20 -7.51 25.63 -10.78
N GLU A 21 -8.56 26.39 -11.07
CA GLU A 21 -8.44 27.81 -11.42
C GLU A 21 -7.80 28.65 -10.32
N THR A 22 -8.17 28.41 -9.06
CA THR A 22 -7.64 29.16 -7.92
C THR A 22 -6.15 28.92 -7.73
N GLN A 23 -5.69 27.67 -7.87
CA GLN A 23 -4.27 27.34 -7.78
C GLN A 23 -3.48 27.88 -8.97
N ILE A 24 -4.04 27.82 -10.19
CA ILE A 24 -3.44 28.40 -11.39
C ILE A 24 -3.23 29.90 -11.21
N LEU A 25 -4.26 30.63 -10.76
CA LEU A 25 -4.18 32.08 -10.53
C LEU A 25 -3.16 32.43 -9.43
N GLN A 26 -3.09 31.66 -8.35
CA GLN A 26 -2.09 31.84 -7.30
C GLN A 26 -0.67 31.65 -7.84
N LEU A 27 -0.40 30.54 -8.53
CA LEU A 27 0.91 30.26 -9.13
C LEU A 27 1.29 31.30 -10.19
N ALA A 28 0.34 31.70 -11.02
CA ALA A 28 0.50 32.74 -12.03
C ALA A 28 0.85 34.11 -11.44
N THR A 29 0.35 34.39 -10.23
CA THR A 29 0.62 35.63 -9.49
C THR A 29 2.02 35.60 -8.87
N TYR A 30 2.44 34.49 -8.27
CA TYR A 30 3.78 34.32 -7.70
C TYR A 30 4.89 34.34 -8.76
N TYR A 31 4.65 33.70 -9.91
CA TYR A 31 5.59 33.63 -11.02
C TYR A 31 5.23 34.60 -12.15
N ASN A 32 5.10 35.86 -11.79
CA ASN A 32 4.92 36.94 -12.75
C ASN A 32 6.27 37.54 -13.16
N ASN A 33 6.38 38.08 -14.38
CA ASN A 33 7.56 38.78 -14.86
C ASN A 33 7.74 40.16 -14.20
N ALA A 34 6.65 40.80 -13.73
CA ALA A 34 6.72 42.14 -13.15
C ALA A 34 7.19 42.19 -11.68
N CYS A 35 7.02 41.11 -10.90
CA CYS A 35 7.36 41.08 -9.48
C CYS A 35 8.50 40.10 -9.19
N SER A 36 9.20 40.29 -8.07
CA SER A 36 10.14 39.30 -7.56
C SER A 36 9.38 38.03 -7.17
N SER A 37 9.84 36.88 -7.69
CA SER A 37 9.25 35.60 -7.34
C SER A 37 9.69 35.18 -5.94
N PRO A 38 8.84 34.47 -5.17
CA PRO A 38 9.24 33.97 -3.86
C PRO A 38 10.40 33.00 -4.02
N SER A 39 11.42 33.12 -3.17
CA SER A 39 12.60 32.25 -3.21
C SER A 39 12.28 30.79 -2.86
N VAL A 40 11.22 30.57 -2.08
CA VAL A 40 10.66 29.25 -1.82
C VAL A 40 9.14 29.32 -1.84
N LEU A 41 8.50 28.34 -2.48
CA LEU A 41 7.06 28.15 -2.50
C LEU A 41 6.77 26.69 -2.12
N VAL A 42 5.81 26.45 -1.23
CA VAL A 42 5.40 25.10 -0.87
C VAL A 42 4.03 24.82 -1.48
N THR A 43 3.91 23.77 -2.28
CA THR A 43 2.61 23.25 -2.70
C THR A 43 2.31 21.98 -1.91
N TYR A 44 1.11 21.89 -1.34
CA TYR A 44 0.73 20.74 -0.52
C TYR A 44 -0.65 20.23 -0.91
N GLY A 45 -0.84 18.92 -0.77
CA GLY A 45 -2.07 18.22 -1.15
C GLY A 45 -1.77 16.75 -1.37
N LEU A 46 -2.79 15.91 -1.56
CA LEU A 46 -2.58 14.47 -1.76
C LEU A 46 -1.76 14.19 -3.03
N GLU A 47 -1.07 13.04 -3.07
CA GLU A 47 -0.14 12.65 -4.16
C GLU A 47 -0.75 12.82 -5.57
N GLN A 48 -2.05 12.56 -5.71
CA GLN A 48 -2.72 12.46 -6.99
C GLN A 48 -3.62 13.67 -7.31
N SER A 49 -3.34 14.82 -6.69
CA SER A 49 -4.06 16.09 -6.89
C SER A 49 -3.55 16.91 -8.09
N SER A 50 -2.89 16.27 -9.07
CA SER A 50 -2.32 16.87 -10.30
C SER A 50 -1.38 18.08 -10.11
N LYS A 51 -0.85 18.29 -8.89
CA LYS A 51 0.07 19.39 -8.51
C LYS A 51 1.18 19.60 -9.55
N ARG A 52 1.88 18.53 -9.91
CA ARG A 52 2.97 18.54 -10.89
C ARG A 52 2.53 19.12 -12.21
N GLU A 53 1.41 18.61 -12.74
CA GLU A 53 0.90 18.98 -14.06
C GLU A 53 0.52 20.46 -14.08
N VAL A 54 -0.19 20.92 -13.04
CA VAL A 54 -0.55 22.33 -12.88
C VAL A 54 0.69 23.22 -12.79
N ILE A 55 1.67 22.88 -11.95
CA ILE A 55 2.89 23.67 -11.77
C ILE A 55 3.69 23.73 -13.08
N ALA A 56 3.91 22.59 -13.73
CA ALA A 56 4.68 22.51 -14.98
C ALA A 56 3.99 23.29 -16.11
N ASN A 57 2.67 23.17 -16.25
CA ASN A 57 1.91 23.88 -17.27
C ASN A 57 1.89 25.39 -17.02
N VAL A 58 1.74 25.84 -15.77
CA VAL A 58 1.80 27.27 -15.42
C VAL A 58 3.18 27.86 -15.69
N LEU A 59 4.25 27.15 -15.30
CA LEU A 59 5.63 27.61 -15.55
C LEU A 59 5.94 27.64 -17.05
N ARG A 60 5.45 26.68 -17.83
CA ARG A 60 5.57 26.66 -19.30
C ARG A 60 4.80 27.82 -19.94
N ALA A 61 3.58 28.09 -19.50
CA ALA A 61 2.76 29.20 -20.01
C ALA A 61 3.37 30.58 -19.71
N ARG A 62 4.15 30.71 -18.63
CA ARG A 62 4.89 31.93 -18.30
C ARG A 62 6.30 32.00 -18.91
N GLU A 63 6.68 31.01 -19.71
CA GLU A 63 8.02 30.91 -20.32
C GLU A 63 9.17 30.93 -19.29
N VAL A 64 8.91 30.45 -18.07
CA VAL A 64 9.93 30.38 -17.01
C VAL A 64 10.71 29.08 -17.14
N THR A 65 12.03 29.18 -17.22
CA THR A 65 12.92 28.01 -17.23
C THR A 65 12.78 27.24 -15.93
N HIS A 66 12.35 25.98 -16.02
CA HIS A 66 12.09 25.16 -14.86
C HIS A 66 12.64 23.74 -15.00
N ALA A 67 13.05 23.17 -13.89
CA ALA A 67 13.49 21.78 -13.78
C ALA A 67 12.60 21.03 -12.79
N VAL A 68 12.11 19.85 -13.17
CA VAL A 68 11.29 18.99 -12.30
C VAL A 68 12.12 17.81 -11.83
N ILE A 69 12.22 17.65 -10.51
CA ILE A 69 13.05 16.65 -9.86
C ILE A 69 12.17 15.74 -9.03
N LYS A 70 12.17 14.46 -9.40
CA LYS A 70 11.54 13.41 -8.62
C LYS A 70 12.44 13.02 -7.44
N THR A 71 11.94 13.26 -6.24
CA THR A 71 12.60 12.85 -4.99
C THR A 71 12.64 11.34 -4.80
N LYS A 72 11.64 10.61 -5.29
CA LYS A 72 11.60 9.14 -5.17
C LYS A 72 12.80 8.42 -5.81
N GLU A 73 13.37 9.03 -6.84
CA GLU A 73 14.58 8.56 -7.53
C GLU A 73 15.86 8.94 -6.74
N CYS A 74 15.76 9.82 -5.74
CA CYS A 74 16.87 10.31 -4.93
C CYS A 74 17.08 9.44 -3.67
N LEU A 75 18.02 8.49 -3.72
CA LEU A 75 18.32 7.60 -2.58
C LEU A 75 19.09 8.26 -1.42
N SER A 76 19.84 9.33 -1.69
CA SER A 76 20.71 10.01 -0.74
C SER A 76 20.66 11.52 -0.94
N GLN A 77 20.93 12.30 0.12
CA GLN A 77 21.10 13.75 0.05
C GLN A 77 22.10 14.18 -1.04
N ARG A 78 23.25 13.50 -1.16
CA ARG A 78 24.24 13.83 -2.21
C ARG A 78 23.66 13.65 -3.61
N HIS A 79 22.90 12.58 -3.81
CA HIS A 79 22.26 12.30 -5.09
C HIS A 79 21.22 13.37 -5.44
N LEU A 80 20.42 13.82 -4.48
CA LEU A 80 19.50 14.95 -4.67
C LEU A 80 20.24 16.22 -5.11
N LEU A 81 21.31 16.61 -4.41
CA LEU A 81 22.06 17.84 -4.72
C LEU A 81 22.71 17.75 -6.11
N SER A 82 23.32 16.62 -6.43
CA SER A 82 23.89 16.37 -7.76
C SER A 82 22.83 16.41 -8.86
N LYS A 83 21.65 15.84 -8.61
CA LYS A 83 20.53 15.83 -9.55
C LYS A 83 19.92 17.21 -9.75
N ILE A 84 19.80 18.02 -8.68
CA ILE A 84 19.41 19.43 -8.79
C ILE A 84 20.35 20.14 -9.75
N PHE A 85 21.66 20.02 -9.52
CA PHE A 85 22.64 20.67 -10.36
C PHE A 85 22.62 20.19 -11.82
N ALA A 86 22.56 18.88 -12.03
CA ALA A 86 22.47 18.30 -13.37
C ALA A 86 21.21 18.78 -14.12
N ALA A 87 20.06 18.79 -13.44
CA ALA A 87 18.82 19.28 -14.04
C ALA A 87 18.90 20.78 -14.39
N CYS A 88 19.57 21.60 -13.58
CA CYS A 88 19.84 23.00 -13.91
C CYS A 88 20.71 23.14 -15.17
N ILE A 89 21.78 22.35 -15.30
CA ILE A 89 22.66 22.41 -16.47
C ILE A 89 21.91 22.02 -17.75
N ILE A 90 21.17 20.90 -17.70
CA ILE A 90 20.42 20.36 -18.83
C ILE A 90 19.39 21.39 -19.32
N THR A 91 18.60 21.95 -18.40
CA THR A 91 17.56 22.93 -18.73
C THR A 91 18.09 24.26 -19.23
N LEU A 92 19.34 24.61 -18.89
CA LEU A 92 20.02 25.80 -19.38
C LEU A 92 20.90 25.56 -20.62
N GLY A 93 21.05 24.31 -21.07
CA GLY A 93 21.80 23.95 -22.28
C GLY A 93 23.33 24.00 -22.13
N TYR A 94 23.88 23.88 -20.92
CA TYR A 94 25.33 23.97 -20.66
C TYR A 94 26.02 22.60 -20.45
N GLU A 95 25.44 21.52 -20.95
CA GLU A 95 25.95 20.15 -20.75
C GLU A 95 27.41 19.96 -21.18
N GLY A 96 27.83 20.61 -22.26
CA GLY A 96 29.23 20.52 -22.76
C GLY A 96 30.28 21.20 -21.88
N GLN A 97 29.90 21.80 -20.74
CA GLN A 97 30.82 22.53 -19.86
C GLN A 97 30.85 21.97 -18.43
N ILE A 98 30.40 20.73 -18.22
CA ILE A 98 30.36 20.08 -16.91
C ILE A 98 31.73 20.12 -16.22
N ASP A 99 32.83 19.97 -16.97
CA ASP A 99 34.20 19.96 -16.45
C ASP A 99 34.61 21.27 -15.76
N ARG A 100 33.90 22.38 -16.01
CA ARG A 100 34.17 23.68 -15.36
C ARG A 100 33.57 23.79 -13.95
N TYR A 101 32.73 22.84 -13.56
CA TYR A 101 32.01 22.86 -12.30
C TYR A 101 32.61 21.89 -11.29
N GLU A 102 32.55 22.27 -10.02
CA GLU A 102 33.05 21.42 -8.94
C GLU A 102 32.07 20.26 -8.70
N LYS A 103 32.57 19.14 -8.19
CA LYS A 103 31.71 18.01 -7.81
C LYS A 103 30.75 18.41 -6.68
N VAL A 104 29.46 18.18 -6.87
CA VAL A 104 28.42 18.58 -5.91
C VAL A 104 28.29 17.53 -4.79
N ASP A 105 29.15 17.69 -3.77
CA ASP A 105 29.16 16.79 -2.60
C ASP A 105 28.46 17.40 -1.37
N SER A 106 28.40 18.72 -1.30
CA SER A 106 27.78 19.47 -0.22
C SER A 106 26.82 20.54 -0.74
N ILE A 107 25.97 21.07 0.13
CA ILE A 107 25.05 22.16 -0.21
C ILE A 107 25.83 23.43 -0.58
N ASN A 108 27.00 23.65 0.03
CA ASN A 108 27.85 24.79 -0.28
C ASN A 108 28.49 24.65 -1.67
N ALA A 109 28.90 23.44 -2.06
CA ALA A 109 29.37 23.17 -3.42
C ALA A 109 28.26 23.41 -4.46
N LEU A 110 27.03 22.95 -4.16
CA LEU A 110 25.85 23.27 -4.97
C LEU A 110 25.65 24.79 -5.11
N LEU A 111 25.69 25.52 -4.00
CA LEU A 111 25.54 26.98 -4.00
C LEU A 111 26.61 27.67 -4.85
N GLY A 112 27.88 27.29 -4.70
CA GLY A 112 28.99 27.85 -5.48
C GLY A 112 28.80 27.62 -6.99
N ASN A 113 28.40 26.41 -7.38
CA ASN A 113 28.14 26.08 -8.76
C ASN A 113 26.89 26.79 -9.32
N LEU A 114 25.81 26.90 -8.54
CA LEU A 114 24.61 27.63 -8.94
C LEU A 114 24.86 29.13 -9.11
N ARG A 115 25.73 29.74 -8.29
CA ARG A 115 26.15 31.14 -8.46
C ARG A 115 26.88 31.34 -9.79
N LYS A 116 27.89 30.53 -10.08
CA LYS A 116 28.60 30.52 -11.37
C LYS A 116 27.65 30.33 -12.55
N LEU A 117 26.62 29.49 -12.39
CA LEU A 117 25.59 29.28 -13.41
C LEU A 117 24.68 30.51 -13.56
N SER A 118 24.25 31.12 -12.46
CA SER A 118 23.37 32.31 -12.46
C SER A 118 24.01 33.54 -13.10
N GLU A 119 25.33 33.71 -12.96
CA GLU A 119 26.10 34.79 -13.58
C GLU A 119 26.06 34.71 -15.11
N ARG A 120 26.09 33.49 -15.67
CA ARG A 120 26.01 33.27 -17.12
C ARG A 120 24.62 33.47 -17.69
N VAL A 121 23.61 33.23 -16.88
CA VAL A 121 22.19 33.23 -17.28
C VAL A 121 21.59 34.65 -17.27
N ASN A 122 22.40 35.70 -17.05
CA ASN A 122 21.97 37.11 -17.05
C ASN A 122 20.71 37.36 -16.21
N ARG A 123 20.68 36.79 -14.99
CA ARG A 123 19.58 36.95 -14.02
C ARG A 123 18.20 36.49 -14.50
N ARG A 124 18.11 35.58 -15.49
CA ARG A 124 16.83 34.94 -15.82
C ARG A 124 16.34 34.12 -14.63
N LYS A 125 15.01 34.06 -14.49
CA LYS A 125 14.36 33.31 -13.42
C LYS A 125 14.48 31.82 -13.69
N PHE A 126 15.02 31.09 -12.71
CA PHE A 126 15.19 29.66 -12.78
C PHE A 126 14.46 28.99 -11.61
N VAL A 127 13.53 28.09 -11.92
CA VAL A 127 12.67 27.46 -10.92
C VAL A 127 12.94 25.96 -10.83
N VAL A 128 13.29 25.47 -9.65
CA VAL A 128 13.42 24.02 -9.39
C VAL A 128 12.18 23.52 -8.67
N VAL A 129 11.49 22.55 -9.26
CA VAL A 129 10.35 21.86 -8.66
C VAL A 129 10.82 20.54 -8.08
N ILE A 130 10.84 20.43 -6.75
CA ILE A 130 11.17 19.20 -6.02
C ILE A 130 9.85 18.49 -5.71
N GLU A 131 9.62 17.38 -6.37
CA GLU A 131 8.43 16.54 -6.16
C GLU A 131 8.57 15.71 -4.90
N ASP A 132 7.47 15.49 -4.17
CA ASP A 132 7.40 14.61 -3.00
C ASP A 132 8.50 14.86 -1.95
N ALA A 133 8.69 16.11 -1.55
CA ALA A 133 9.71 16.50 -0.56
C ALA A 133 9.56 15.78 0.79
N ASP A 134 8.37 15.27 1.11
CA ASP A 134 8.09 14.45 2.31
C ASP A 134 8.68 13.04 2.22
N GLU A 135 8.83 12.49 1.01
CA GLU A 135 9.28 11.12 0.76
C GLU A 135 10.80 11.04 0.55
N LEU A 136 11.53 12.12 0.88
CA LEU A 136 12.99 12.13 0.88
C LEU A 136 13.51 11.02 1.80
N LYS A 137 14.30 10.09 1.25
CA LYS A 137 15.01 9.09 2.06
C LYS A 137 16.17 9.77 2.79
N GLN A 138 16.16 9.69 4.13
CA GLN A 138 17.13 10.33 5.01
C GLN A 138 17.23 11.86 4.81
N PRO A 139 16.14 12.63 5.03
CA PRO A 139 16.22 14.08 5.03
C PRO A 139 16.95 14.48 6.31
N GLY A 140 18.23 14.84 6.20
CA GLY A 140 18.93 15.46 7.32
C GLY A 140 18.16 16.72 7.78
N PRO A 141 18.16 17.05 9.07
CA PRO A 141 17.38 18.19 9.61
C PRO A 141 17.79 19.54 9.00
N THR A 142 18.97 19.59 8.36
CA THR A 142 19.54 20.79 7.75
C THR A 142 19.24 20.92 6.26
N LEU A 143 18.81 19.86 5.58
CA LEU A 143 18.69 19.84 4.11
C LEU A 143 17.56 20.75 3.61
N LEU A 144 16.33 20.54 4.09
CA LEU A 144 15.17 21.33 3.67
C LEU A 144 15.31 22.83 4.03
N PRO A 145 15.76 23.21 5.25
CA PRO A 145 16.07 24.61 5.55
C PRO A 145 17.12 25.21 4.62
N ALA A 146 18.16 24.46 4.28
CA ALA A 146 19.21 24.96 3.40
C ALA A 146 18.71 25.14 1.96
N LEU A 147 17.90 24.21 1.43
CA LEU A 147 17.25 24.35 0.13
C LEU A 147 16.31 25.57 0.09
N ALA A 148 15.55 25.82 1.16
CA ALA A 148 14.67 27.00 1.26
C ALA A 148 15.42 28.34 1.26
N ARG A 149 16.70 28.34 1.67
CA ARG A 149 17.59 29.52 1.66
C ARG A 149 18.38 29.67 0.36
N LEU A 150 18.49 28.62 -0.47
CA LEU A 150 19.22 28.70 -1.74
C LEU A 150 18.68 29.82 -2.65
N GLY A 151 17.36 30.01 -2.69
CA GLY A 151 16.74 31.06 -3.49
C GLY A 151 17.02 32.49 -2.99
N ASP A 152 17.45 32.66 -1.74
CA ASP A 152 17.89 33.99 -1.24
C ASP A 152 19.35 34.27 -1.60
N MET A 153 20.17 33.21 -1.70
CA MET A 153 21.61 33.33 -1.93
C MET A 153 22.00 33.38 -3.41
N VAL A 154 21.09 32.99 -4.31
CA VAL A 154 21.27 32.99 -5.76
C VAL A 154 20.19 33.85 -6.41
N PRO A 155 20.53 35.00 -7.01
CA PRO A 155 19.54 35.88 -7.60
C PRO A 155 18.85 35.20 -8.79
N GLY A 156 17.51 35.23 -8.79
CA GLY A 156 16.68 34.62 -9.83
C GLY A 156 16.39 33.13 -9.63
N PHE A 157 16.96 32.48 -8.62
CA PHE A 157 16.69 31.09 -8.29
C PHE A 157 15.48 30.97 -7.35
N ALA A 158 14.53 30.10 -7.66
CA ALA A 158 13.39 29.79 -6.80
C ALA A 158 13.17 28.29 -6.68
N VAL A 159 12.76 27.84 -5.50
CA VAL A 159 12.47 26.42 -5.23
C VAL A 159 10.99 26.21 -4.93
N ILE A 160 10.34 25.33 -5.68
CA ILE A 160 8.99 24.84 -5.39
C ILE A 160 9.11 23.47 -4.74
N LEU A 161 8.63 23.34 -3.51
CA LEU A 161 8.58 22.08 -2.78
C LEU A 161 7.16 21.51 -2.86
N ASN A 162 6.98 20.35 -3.49
CA ASN A 162 5.70 19.66 -3.51
C ASN A 162 5.64 18.64 -2.36
N VAL A 163 4.58 18.71 -1.57
CA VAL A 163 4.41 17.99 -0.30
C VAL A 163 3.13 17.17 -0.40
N ASN A 164 3.18 15.89 -0.01
CA ASN A 164 2.02 14.98 -0.09
C ASN A 164 1.19 14.97 1.19
N SER A 165 1.80 15.39 2.30
CA SER A 165 1.15 15.49 3.59
C SER A 165 0.71 16.94 3.87
N PRO A 166 -0.30 17.15 4.72
CA PRO A 166 -0.61 18.47 5.25
C PRO A 166 0.37 18.92 6.35
N ARG A 167 1.40 18.11 6.67
CA ARG A 167 2.33 18.42 7.75
C ARG A 167 3.27 19.54 7.28
N PRO A 168 3.47 20.59 8.10
CA PRO A 168 4.36 21.68 7.71
C PRO A 168 5.80 21.17 7.67
N LEU A 169 6.51 21.51 6.60
CA LEU A 169 7.94 21.24 6.49
C LEU A 169 8.72 22.14 7.46
N VAL A 170 9.76 21.58 8.07
CA VAL A 170 10.67 22.32 8.95
C VAL A 170 11.66 23.11 8.07
N LEU A 171 11.21 24.25 7.53
CA LEU A 171 12.02 25.10 6.62
C LEU A 171 12.86 26.16 7.34
N HIS A 172 12.57 26.46 8.62
CA HIS A 172 13.23 27.52 9.39
C HIS A 172 13.31 28.88 8.67
N LYS A 173 12.24 29.21 7.93
CA LYS A 173 12.09 30.47 7.19
C LYS A 173 10.68 31.00 7.38
N ALA A 174 10.57 32.26 7.80
CA ALA A 174 9.29 32.93 8.00
C ALA A 174 8.73 33.42 6.65
N GLY A 175 7.41 33.49 6.53
CA GLY A 175 6.74 34.09 5.37
C GLY A 175 6.77 33.25 4.08
N VAL A 176 6.97 31.94 4.18
CA VAL A 176 6.91 31.05 3.01
C VAL A 176 5.46 30.93 2.52
N PRO A 177 5.17 31.24 1.24
CA PRO A 177 3.83 31.03 0.68
C PRO A 177 3.50 29.54 0.54
N TYR A 178 2.26 29.19 0.87
CA TYR A 178 1.72 27.84 0.73
C TYR A 178 0.54 27.84 -0.24
N VAL A 179 0.57 26.95 -1.24
CA VAL A 179 -0.52 26.74 -2.19
C VAL A 179 -1.14 25.37 -1.92
N HIS A 180 -2.42 25.38 -1.54
CA HIS A 180 -3.18 24.17 -1.25
C HIS A 180 -3.82 23.59 -2.50
N PHE A 181 -3.59 22.30 -2.72
CA PHE A 181 -4.28 21.49 -3.71
C PHE A 181 -5.27 20.56 -3.02
N PRO A 182 -6.55 20.99 -2.85
CA PRO A 182 -7.56 20.17 -2.22
C PRO A 182 -7.81 18.88 -3.02
N PRO A 183 -8.27 17.79 -2.39
CA PRO A 183 -8.77 16.65 -3.14
C PRO A 183 -9.90 17.06 -4.09
N TYR A 184 -10.00 16.38 -5.24
CA TYR A 184 -11.10 16.63 -6.18
C TYR A 184 -12.43 16.19 -5.57
N THR A 185 -13.45 17.01 -5.70
CA THR A 185 -14.83 16.67 -5.31
C THR A 185 -15.43 15.64 -6.28
N ARG A 186 -16.52 14.99 -5.87
CA ARG A 186 -17.23 14.02 -6.73
C ARG A 186 -17.63 14.62 -8.08
N SER A 187 -18.22 15.81 -8.07
CA SER A 187 -18.65 16.50 -9.29
C SER A 187 -17.47 16.87 -10.19
N GLU A 188 -16.36 17.33 -9.60
CA GLU A 188 -15.13 17.64 -10.36
C GLU A 188 -14.49 16.37 -10.93
N ALA A 189 -14.37 15.29 -10.17
CA ALA A 189 -13.78 14.05 -10.67
C ALA A 189 -14.56 13.50 -11.88
N ILE A 190 -15.90 13.52 -11.80
CA ILE A 190 -16.77 13.09 -12.90
C ILE A 190 -16.61 14.01 -14.11
N SER A 191 -16.61 15.33 -13.91
CA SER A 191 -16.45 16.30 -15.03
C SER A 191 -15.09 16.19 -15.71
N ILE A 192 -14.03 15.90 -14.96
CA ILE A 192 -12.68 15.72 -15.51
C ILE A 192 -12.62 14.47 -16.39
N ILE A 193 -13.26 13.37 -16.01
CA ILE A 193 -13.26 12.15 -16.82
C ILE A 193 -14.14 12.30 -18.06
N THR A 194 -15.34 12.86 -17.91
CA THR A 194 -16.25 13.05 -19.05
C THR A 194 -15.72 14.06 -20.06
N SER A 195 -14.90 15.03 -19.64
CA SER A 195 -14.25 15.98 -20.56
C SER A 195 -13.01 15.40 -21.24
N ARG A 196 -12.20 14.59 -20.55
CA ARG A 196 -10.96 14.01 -21.09
C ARG A 196 -11.23 12.81 -22.00
N LEU A 197 -12.20 11.96 -21.65
CA LEU A 197 -12.46 10.73 -22.38
C LEU A 197 -13.62 10.91 -23.36
N LYS A 198 -13.29 11.17 -24.64
CA LYS A 198 -14.20 10.73 -25.71
C LYS A 198 -14.15 9.20 -25.67
N PRO A 199 -15.28 8.49 -25.51
CA PRO A 199 -15.26 7.04 -25.49
C PRO A 199 -14.61 6.56 -26.80
N HIS A 200 -13.41 6.00 -26.71
CA HIS A 200 -12.84 5.24 -27.81
C HIS A 200 -13.68 3.98 -27.94
N LEU A 201 -14.80 4.07 -28.68
CA LEU A 201 -15.34 2.89 -29.33
C LEU A 201 -14.21 2.41 -30.22
N SER A 202 -13.54 1.34 -29.80
CA SER A 202 -12.58 0.65 -30.63
C SER A 202 -13.39 0.06 -31.80
N LEU A 203 -13.57 0.87 -32.85
CA LEU A 203 -14.11 0.54 -34.17
C LEU A 203 -13.15 -0.42 -34.88
N SER A 204 -12.81 -1.52 -34.22
CA SER A 204 -11.99 -2.60 -34.73
C SER A 204 -12.58 -3.97 -34.42
N LEU A 205 -13.91 -4.03 -34.23
CA LEU A 205 -14.68 -5.19 -34.67
C LEU A 205 -14.78 -5.15 -36.19
N ARG A 206 -13.72 -5.68 -36.81
CA ARG A 206 -13.78 -6.69 -37.87
C ARG A 206 -15.08 -6.68 -38.68
N HIS A 207 -15.03 -6.07 -39.85
CA HIS A 207 -15.56 -6.59 -41.11
C HIS A 207 -16.49 -7.81 -40.92
N ASP A 208 -17.80 -7.59 -40.75
CA ASP A 208 -18.86 -8.27 -41.54
C ASP A 208 -20.30 -7.89 -41.16
N HIS A 209 -20.57 -7.28 -40.00
CA HIS A 209 -21.95 -6.92 -39.62
C HIS A 209 -22.02 -5.55 -38.96
N ALA A 210 -22.29 -4.52 -39.78
CA ALA A 210 -22.62 -3.17 -39.33
C ALA A 210 -23.98 -3.18 -38.62
N VAL A 211 -23.98 -3.43 -37.31
CA VAL A 211 -25.06 -2.97 -36.44
C VAL A 211 -24.85 -1.46 -36.29
N GLU A 212 -25.79 -0.66 -36.77
CA GLU A 212 -25.83 0.79 -36.52
C GLU A 212 -25.94 1.01 -35.00
N ILE A 213 -24.79 1.16 -34.34
CA ILE A 213 -24.75 1.56 -32.94
C ILE A 213 -25.07 3.05 -32.92
N ASP A 214 -26.20 3.42 -32.31
CA ASP A 214 -26.55 4.81 -32.06
C ASP A 214 -25.49 5.46 -31.15
N GLU A 215 -24.52 6.14 -31.77
CA GLU A 215 -23.43 6.84 -31.08
C GLU A 215 -23.98 7.84 -30.06
N THR A 216 -25.17 8.41 -30.32
CA THR A 216 -25.80 9.37 -29.41
C THR A 216 -26.30 8.71 -28.13
N ALA A 217 -26.76 7.46 -28.20
CA ALA A 217 -27.14 6.69 -27.02
C ALA A 217 -25.90 6.35 -26.17
N VAL A 218 -24.81 5.93 -26.80
CA VAL A 218 -23.55 5.60 -26.10
C VAL A 218 -22.97 6.82 -25.37
N LEU A 219 -22.99 7.99 -26.01
CA LEU A 219 -22.54 9.24 -25.40
C LEU A 219 -23.40 9.67 -24.19
N LYS A 220 -24.70 9.37 -24.20
CA LYS A 220 -25.60 9.62 -23.05
C LYS A 220 -25.38 8.63 -21.91
N LEU A 221 -24.99 7.38 -22.21
CA LEU A 221 -24.74 6.33 -21.22
C LEU A 221 -23.43 6.53 -20.46
N TYR A 222 -22.40 7.05 -21.12
CA TYR A 222 -21.08 7.23 -20.52
C TYR A 222 -21.04 8.05 -19.21
N PRO A 223 -21.65 9.25 -19.10
CA PRO A 223 -21.64 10.00 -17.83
C PRO A 223 -22.39 9.28 -16.71
N GLN A 224 -23.44 8.53 -17.02
CA GLN A 224 -24.15 7.70 -16.05
C GLN A 224 -23.26 6.55 -15.55
N PHE A 225 -22.55 5.89 -16.48
CA PHE A 225 -21.57 4.86 -16.16
C PHE A 225 -20.43 5.38 -15.26
N VAL A 226 -19.79 6.49 -15.64
CA VAL A 226 -18.71 7.10 -14.85
C VAL A 226 -19.17 7.45 -13.43
N THR A 227 -20.39 7.97 -13.29
CA THR A 227 -20.99 8.26 -11.98
C THR A 227 -21.15 6.99 -11.14
N THR A 228 -21.64 5.89 -11.73
CA THR A 228 -21.78 4.62 -11.01
C THR A 228 -20.45 3.97 -10.64
N VAL A 229 -19.43 4.08 -11.50
CA VAL A 229 -18.06 3.62 -11.19
C VAL A 229 -17.50 4.40 -10.01
N TYR A 230 -17.70 5.72 -10.00
CA TYR A 230 -17.25 6.57 -8.89
C TYR A 230 -17.89 6.15 -7.56
N ASP A 231 -19.22 5.98 -7.55
CA ASP A 231 -19.96 5.67 -6.33
C ASP A 231 -19.70 4.25 -5.81
N SER A 232 -19.46 3.28 -6.70
CA SER A 232 -19.23 1.88 -6.32
C SER A 232 -17.79 1.57 -5.92
N LEU A 233 -16.79 2.08 -6.67
CA LEU A 233 -15.39 1.66 -6.53
C LEU A 233 -14.50 2.74 -5.92
N ILE A 234 -14.66 4.00 -6.36
CA ILE A 234 -13.70 5.07 -6.02
C ILE A 234 -14.05 5.73 -4.69
N ALA A 235 -15.35 5.91 -4.41
CA ALA A 235 -15.82 6.50 -3.16
C ALA A 235 -15.37 5.70 -1.93
N SER A 236 -15.31 4.37 -2.03
CA SER A 236 -14.85 3.46 -0.97
C SER A 236 -13.33 3.37 -0.87
N THR A 237 -12.61 3.39 -1.98
CA THR A 237 -11.16 3.16 -2.03
C THR A 237 -10.33 4.37 -1.56
N SER A 238 -10.96 5.51 -1.23
CA SER A 238 -10.28 6.75 -0.78
C SER A 238 -9.18 7.25 -1.73
N SER A 239 -9.10 6.72 -2.94
CA SER A 239 -8.10 7.09 -3.93
C SER A 239 -8.60 8.31 -4.67
N THR A 240 -8.21 9.51 -4.22
CA THR A 240 -8.38 10.79 -4.94
C THR A 240 -7.63 10.83 -6.28
N SER A 241 -7.21 9.68 -6.80
CA SER A 241 -6.42 9.57 -8.01
C SER A 241 -7.30 9.51 -9.23
N ILE A 242 -7.35 10.62 -9.96
CA ILE A 242 -7.99 10.70 -11.28
C ILE A 242 -7.40 9.65 -12.22
N LEU A 243 -6.09 9.38 -12.16
CA LEU A 243 -5.45 8.39 -13.03
C LEU A 243 -5.94 6.96 -12.79
N ALA A 244 -6.14 6.57 -11.51
CA ALA A 244 -6.70 5.26 -11.22
C ALA A 244 -8.16 5.18 -11.66
N PHE A 245 -8.93 6.26 -11.40
CA PHE A 245 -10.32 6.34 -11.85
C PHE A 245 -10.43 6.24 -13.38
N GLN A 246 -9.57 6.92 -14.13
CA GLN A 246 -9.46 6.79 -15.60
C GLN A 246 -9.14 5.36 -16.02
N SER A 247 -8.09 4.75 -15.44
CA SER A 247 -7.71 3.38 -15.78
C SER A 247 -8.82 2.37 -15.46
N THR A 248 -9.55 2.54 -14.36
CA THR A 248 -10.70 1.70 -14.02
C THR A 248 -11.85 1.89 -15.01
N CYS A 249 -12.17 3.13 -15.39
CA CYS A 249 -13.15 3.41 -16.43
C CYS A 249 -12.76 2.77 -17.77
N ASP A 250 -11.49 2.87 -18.18
CA ASP A 250 -10.99 2.32 -19.45
C ASP A 250 -11.04 0.78 -19.48
N LYS A 251 -10.80 0.12 -18.35
CA LYS A 251 -10.91 -1.35 -18.22
C LYS A 251 -12.36 -1.84 -18.23
N LEU A 252 -13.24 -1.14 -17.51
CA LEU A 252 -14.62 -1.57 -17.30
C LEU A 252 -15.52 -1.20 -18.47
N TRP A 253 -15.23 -0.11 -19.18
CA TRP A 253 -16.10 0.40 -20.25
C TRP A 253 -16.33 -0.62 -21.39
N PRO A 254 -15.29 -1.28 -21.96
CA PRO A 254 -15.50 -2.28 -23.01
C PRO A 254 -16.38 -3.45 -22.56
N ARG A 255 -16.21 -3.91 -21.32
CA ARG A 255 -16.98 -5.00 -20.72
C ARG A 255 -18.43 -4.61 -20.43
N PHE A 256 -18.67 -3.35 -20.07
CA PHE A 256 -20.00 -2.83 -19.79
C PHE A 256 -20.83 -2.63 -21.07
N VAL A 257 -20.18 -2.27 -22.17
CA VAL A 257 -20.83 -2.02 -23.47
C VAL A 257 -20.93 -3.29 -24.33
N GLU A 258 -20.25 -4.38 -23.94
CA GLU A 258 -20.27 -5.67 -24.64
C GLU A 258 -21.67 -6.17 -25.02
N PRO A 259 -22.73 -6.11 -24.16
CA PRO A 259 -24.08 -6.55 -24.55
C PRO A 259 -24.74 -5.73 -25.65
N ILE A 260 -24.34 -4.45 -25.80
CA ILE A 260 -24.85 -3.55 -26.84
C ILE A 260 -24.19 -3.90 -28.19
N VAL A 261 -22.91 -4.26 -28.14
CA VAL A 261 -22.07 -4.52 -29.31
C VAL A 261 -22.19 -5.98 -29.78
N SER A 262 -22.47 -6.90 -28.86
CA SER A 262 -22.60 -8.33 -29.16
C SER A 262 -23.95 -8.63 -29.83
N PRO A 263 -23.98 -9.08 -31.10
CA PRO A 263 -25.21 -9.32 -31.83
C PRO A 263 -26.06 -10.46 -31.25
N LYS A 264 -25.49 -11.30 -30.36
CA LYS A 264 -26.19 -12.46 -29.77
C LYS A 264 -27.24 -12.08 -28.72
N GLU A 265 -27.07 -10.94 -28.04
CA GLU A 265 -28.00 -10.50 -27.00
C GLU A 265 -28.94 -9.37 -27.48
N ALA A 266 -28.54 -8.64 -28.52
CA ALA A 266 -29.35 -7.59 -29.14
C ALA A 266 -30.69 -8.12 -29.72
N THR A 267 -30.72 -9.38 -30.21
CA THR A 267 -31.93 -9.98 -30.79
C THR A 267 -32.89 -10.62 -29.78
N ALA A 268 -32.48 -10.85 -28.53
CA ALA A 268 -33.28 -11.60 -27.56
C ALA A 268 -34.19 -10.73 -26.67
N SER A 269 -33.95 -9.41 -26.60
CA SER A 269 -34.73 -8.50 -25.77
C SER A 269 -35.28 -7.35 -26.63
N ALA A 270 -36.56 -7.41 -26.98
CA ALA A 270 -37.27 -6.42 -27.81
C ALA A 270 -37.37 -5.00 -27.21
N LYS A 271 -36.65 -4.71 -26.13
CA LYS A 271 -36.66 -3.43 -25.42
C LYS A 271 -35.24 -2.85 -25.44
N PRO A 272 -35.05 -1.58 -25.82
CA PRO A 272 -33.74 -0.97 -25.95
C PRO A 272 -32.96 -1.07 -24.63
N TRP A 273 -31.66 -1.34 -24.73
CA TRP A 273 -30.76 -1.39 -23.58
C TRP A 273 -30.76 -0.05 -22.86
N THR A 274 -31.48 0.02 -21.74
CA THR A 274 -31.46 1.17 -20.83
C THR A 274 -30.33 0.98 -19.82
N PHE A 275 -29.69 2.06 -19.36
CA PHE A 275 -28.60 2.03 -18.37
C PHE A 275 -28.87 1.07 -17.19
N SER A 276 -30.07 1.12 -16.62
CA SER A 276 -30.48 0.27 -15.50
C SER A 276 -30.40 -1.23 -15.81
N ARG A 277 -30.66 -1.65 -17.06
CA ARG A 277 -30.58 -3.06 -17.46
C ARG A 277 -29.14 -3.53 -17.59
N LEU A 278 -28.27 -2.70 -18.15
CA LEU A 278 -26.83 -2.99 -18.24
C LEU A 278 -26.21 -3.10 -16.84
N LEU A 279 -26.60 -2.22 -15.92
CA LEU A 279 -26.14 -2.25 -14.54
C LEU A 279 -26.58 -3.52 -13.80
N VAL A 280 -27.84 -3.96 -13.99
CA VAL A 280 -28.32 -5.22 -13.38
C VAL A 280 -27.60 -6.43 -13.97
N HIS A 281 -27.36 -6.43 -15.28
CA HIS A 281 -26.63 -7.50 -15.97
C HIS A 281 -25.18 -7.63 -15.44
N HIS A 282 -24.48 -6.49 -15.32
CA HIS A 282 -23.07 -6.45 -14.93
C HIS A 282 -22.83 -6.14 -13.45
N ARG A 283 -23.79 -6.37 -12.55
CA ARG A 283 -23.61 -6.12 -11.11
C ARG A 283 -22.39 -6.86 -10.53
N GLY A 284 -22.10 -8.06 -11.01
CA GLY A 284 -20.96 -8.87 -10.57
C GLY A 284 -19.62 -8.32 -11.05
N LEU A 285 -19.60 -7.53 -12.13
CA LEU A 285 -18.38 -6.89 -12.64
C LEU A 285 -17.89 -5.82 -11.67
N PHE A 286 -18.79 -5.00 -11.12
CA PHE A 286 -18.43 -3.98 -10.13
C PHE A 286 -17.99 -4.61 -8.79
N GLN A 287 -18.56 -5.75 -8.40
CA GLN A 287 -18.16 -6.44 -7.18
C GLN A 287 -16.75 -7.05 -7.31
N SER A 288 -16.51 -7.81 -8.38
CA SER A 288 -15.21 -8.45 -8.64
C SER A 288 -14.08 -7.41 -8.80
N GLU A 289 -14.28 -6.38 -9.62
CA GLU A 289 -13.28 -5.32 -9.77
C GLU A 289 -13.13 -4.50 -8.47
N GLY A 290 -14.20 -4.32 -7.69
CA GLY A 290 -14.13 -3.69 -6.37
C GLY A 290 -13.23 -4.46 -5.41
N GLU A 291 -13.35 -5.78 -5.37
CA GLU A 291 -12.49 -6.64 -4.58
C GLU A 291 -11.04 -6.58 -5.08
N GLU A 292 -10.81 -6.72 -6.38
CA GLU A 292 -9.47 -6.64 -6.97
C GLU A 292 -8.78 -5.29 -6.75
N THR A 293 -9.51 -4.18 -6.88
CA THR A 293 -8.97 -2.82 -6.69
C THR A 293 -8.65 -2.53 -5.22
N LEU A 294 -9.47 -3.02 -4.29
CA LEU A 294 -9.16 -2.98 -2.86
C LEU A 294 -7.94 -3.84 -2.52
N HIS A 295 -7.84 -5.05 -3.07
CA HIS A 295 -6.66 -5.91 -2.89
C HIS A 295 -5.39 -5.25 -3.44
N HIS A 296 -5.42 -4.71 -4.65
CA HIS A 296 -4.25 -4.05 -5.23
C HIS A 296 -3.84 -2.80 -4.45
N THR A 297 -4.79 -2.06 -3.88
CA THR A 297 -4.52 -0.87 -3.05
C THR A 297 -3.91 -1.26 -1.71
N LEU A 298 -4.45 -2.28 -1.05
CA LEU A 298 -3.90 -2.81 0.21
C LEU A 298 -2.52 -3.43 0.01
N THR A 299 -2.30 -4.17 -1.08
CA THR A 299 -0.99 -4.71 -1.43
C THR A 299 0.01 -3.60 -1.74
N ARG A 300 -0.38 -2.51 -2.42
CA ARG A 300 0.50 -1.34 -2.60
C ARG A 300 0.87 -0.64 -1.29
N ILE A 301 -0.06 -0.55 -0.33
CA ILE A 301 0.24 0.00 1.00
C ILE A 301 1.21 -0.92 1.75
N SER A 302 1.04 -2.24 1.65
CA SER A 302 1.92 -3.22 2.29
C SER A 302 3.27 -3.43 1.58
N GLN A 303 3.39 -3.14 0.28
CA GLN A 303 4.61 -3.29 -0.52
C GLN A 303 5.49 -2.03 -0.56
N ARG A 304 5.02 -0.89 -0.02
CA ARG A 304 5.86 0.33 0.12
C ARG A 304 7.06 0.13 1.06
N ASP A 305 7.16 -1.02 1.75
CA ASP A 305 8.31 -1.47 2.55
C ASP A 305 9.27 -2.48 1.87
N GLY A 306 9.17 -2.75 0.56
CA GLY A 306 10.11 -3.68 -0.08
C GLY A 306 10.08 -3.72 -1.61
N ARG A 307 11.07 -3.05 -2.22
CA ARG A 307 11.74 -3.30 -3.52
C ARG A 307 10.93 -3.93 -4.68
N GLU A 308 10.81 -3.12 -5.74
CA GLU A 308 11.18 -3.33 -7.15
C GLU A 308 10.75 -4.60 -7.93
N ASP A 309 10.38 -4.32 -9.19
CA ASP A 309 10.12 -5.20 -10.34
C ASP A 309 8.71 -5.85 -10.40
N GLY A 310 7.88 -5.65 -11.43
CA GLY A 310 8.18 -5.29 -12.82
C GLY A 310 7.91 -6.51 -13.72
N SER A 311 6.65 -6.86 -13.96
CA SER A 311 6.20 -7.57 -15.18
C SER A 311 4.69 -7.79 -15.13
N LEU A 312 4.04 -7.47 -16.24
CA LEU A 312 2.62 -7.70 -16.52
C LEU A 312 2.33 -9.21 -16.61
N SER A 313 1.24 -9.67 -16.00
CA SER A 313 0.59 -10.94 -16.35
C SER A 313 -0.95 -10.80 -16.28
N PRO A 314 -1.68 -11.39 -17.23
CA PRO A 314 -3.15 -11.27 -17.40
C PRO A 314 -3.93 -12.04 -16.31
N PRO A 315 -5.24 -11.77 -16.13
CA PRO A 315 -6.01 -12.27 -14.98
C PRO A 315 -6.16 -13.81 -15.01
N PRO A 316 -6.09 -14.50 -13.85
CA PRO A 316 -6.20 -15.94 -13.79
C PRO A 316 -7.66 -16.40 -13.88
N ASN A 317 -7.95 -17.27 -14.86
CA ASN A 317 -9.19 -18.04 -14.91
C ASN A 317 -9.31 -18.93 -13.66
N PRO A 318 -10.48 -19.02 -13.01
CA PRO A 318 -10.66 -19.73 -11.72
C PRO A 318 -10.76 -21.25 -11.83
N SER A 319 -10.05 -21.91 -12.77
CA SER A 319 -10.18 -23.36 -12.99
C SER A 319 -8.88 -24.15 -13.18
N THR A 320 -7.72 -23.48 -13.26
CA THR A 320 -6.42 -24.17 -13.19
C THR A 320 -5.93 -24.19 -11.75
N ARG A 321 -6.17 -25.29 -11.05
CA ARG A 321 -5.53 -25.61 -9.77
C ARG A 321 -4.03 -25.40 -9.91
N GLU A 322 -3.52 -24.29 -9.38
CA GLU A 322 -2.08 -24.05 -9.32
C GLU A 322 -1.43 -25.25 -8.60
N PRO A 323 -0.32 -25.80 -9.14
CA PRO A 323 0.35 -26.92 -8.49
C PRO A 323 0.72 -26.51 -7.06
N PRO A 324 0.52 -27.39 -6.05
CA PRO A 324 0.79 -27.01 -4.66
C PRO A 324 2.24 -26.57 -4.51
N LEU A 325 2.46 -25.32 -4.08
CA LEU A 325 3.80 -24.71 -3.98
C LEU A 325 4.75 -25.50 -3.08
N LEU A 326 4.21 -26.25 -2.11
CA LEU A 326 4.98 -27.07 -1.17
C LEU A 326 4.69 -28.57 -1.34
N LYS A 327 5.77 -29.37 -1.25
CA LYS A 327 5.68 -30.84 -1.15
C LYS A 327 4.96 -31.24 0.15
N HIS A 328 4.40 -32.46 0.18
CA HIS A 328 3.63 -32.96 1.32
C HIS A 328 4.31 -32.81 2.70
N PHE A 329 5.60 -33.13 2.80
CA PHE A 329 6.30 -33.12 4.09
C PHE A 329 6.55 -31.70 4.64
N PRO A 330 7.08 -30.73 3.86
CA PRO A 330 7.08 -29.32 4.25
C PRO A 330 5.71 -28.79 4.66
N THR A 331 4.64 -29.18 3.95
CA THR A 331 3.26 -28.81 4.31
C THR A 331 2.89 -29.31 5.69
N LEU A 332 3.19 -30.56 6.02
CA LEU A 332 2.97 -31.13 7.36
C LEU A 332 3.75 -30.37 8.44
N VAL A 333 5.02 -30.04 8.18
CA VAL A 333 5.85 -29.25 9.11
C VAL A 333 5.23 -27.88 9.34
N LEU A 334 4.76 -27.21 8.28
CA LEU A 334 4.13 -25.91 8.37
C LEU A 334 2.79 -25.94 9.10
N VAL A 335 1.92 -26.90 8.80
CA VAL A 335 0.64 -27.09 9.51
C VAL A 335 0.90 -27.36 10.99
N SER A 336 1.91 -28.17 11.31
CA SER A 336 2.30 -28.44 12.70
C SER A 336 2.84 -27.18 13.39
N ALA A 337 3.61 -26.35 12.69
CA ALA A 337 4.07 -25.05 13.19
C ALA A 337 2.91 -24.09 13.44
N TYR A 338 1.92 -24.07 12.55
CA TYR A 338 0.72 -23.24 12.68
C TYR A 338 -0.11 -23.66 13.90
N LEU A 339 -0.31 -24.97 14.08
CA LEU A 339 -0.99 -25.49 15.26
C LEU A 339 -0.21 -25.20 16.53
N ALA A 340 1.13 -25.34 16.51
CA ALA A 340 1.97 -24.96 17.64
C ALA A 340 1.84 -23.45 17.98
N SER A 341 1.69 -22.56 16.99
CA SER A 341 1.57 -21.12 17.27
C SER A 341 0.17 -20.70 17.76
N HIS A 342 -0.90 -21.40 17.37
CA HIS A 342 -2.27 -21.01 17.71
C HIS A 342 -2.83 -21.76 18.93
N THR A 343 -2.46 -23.03 19.12
CA THR A 343 -2.89 -23.79 20.29
C THR A 343 -2.08 -23.40 21.52
N GLN A 344 -2.74 -23.33 22.69
CA GLN A 344 -2.02 -23.16 23.95
C GLN A 344 -1.42 -24.50 24.39
N GLN A 345 -0.20 -24.48 24.92
CA GLN A 345 0.52 -25.69 25.41
C GLN A 345 -0.33 -26.57 26.35
N LYS A 346 -1.25 -25.97 27.13
CA LYS A 346 -2.17 -26.69 28.04
C LYS A 346 -3.17 -27.61 27.33
N HIS A 347 -3.45 -27.38 26.05
CA HIS A 347 -4.41 -28.13 25.25
C HIS A 347 -3.75 -29.23 24.38
N ASP A 348 -2.43 -29.23 24.25
CA ASP A 348 -1.72 -30.15 23.37
C ASP A 348 -2.01 -31.63 23.69
N MET A 349 -2.07 -31.99 24.97
CA MET A 349 -2.39 -33.36 25.39
C MET A 349 -3.82 -33.79 25.02
N LEU A 350 -4.77 -32.86 25.03
CA LEU A 350 -6.17 -33.14 24.67
C LEU A 350 -6.32 -33.32 23.16
N LEU A 351 -5.65 -32.48 22.37
CA LEU A 351 -5.77 -32.46 20.91
C LEU A 351 -4.92 -33.53 20.21
N PHE A 352 -3.73 -33.83 20.73
CA PHE A 352 -2.72 -34.62 20.02
C PHE A 352 -2.42 -36.00 20.65
N SER A 353 -3.18 -36.45 21.65
CA SER A 353 -2.94 -37.75 22.29
C SER A 353 -3.40 -38.93 21.42
N ARG A 354 -2.46 -39.79 21.00
CA ARG A 354 -2.77 -41.03 20.24
C ARG A 354 -3.17 -42.23 21.13
N MET A 355 -3.10 -42.09 22.46
CA MET A 355 -3.18 -43.21 23.41
C MET A 355 -4.61 -43.58 23.88
N SER A 356 -5.67 -43.29 23.11
CA SER A 356 -7.05 -43.58 23.58
C SER A 356 -8.06 -43.92 22.48
N SER A 357 -7.64 -44.45 21.32
CA SER A 357 -8.54 -44.88 20.24
C SER A 357 -9.55 -45.98 20.62
N SER A 358 -9.47 -46.55 21.83
CA SER A 358 -10.49 -47.45 22.37
C SER A 358 -11.61 -46.77 23.18
N SER A 359 -11.62 -45.44 23.38
CA SER A 359 -12.63 -44.77 24.23
C SER A 359 -13.27 -43.49 23.62
N SER A 360 -13.30 -43.38 22.30
CA SER A 360 -13.58 -42.13 21.55
C SER A 360 -14.92 -41.43 21.82
N ASN A 361 -15.88 -42.01 22.56
CA ASN A 361 -17.21 -41.40 22.77
C ASN A 361 -17.41 -40.63 24.09
N ARG A 362 -16.37 -40.34 24.90
CA ARG A 362 -16.59 -39.78 26.26
C ARG A 362 -15.79 -38.55 26.71
N ARG A 363 -14.94 -37.91 25.89
CA ARG A 363 -13.91 -36.99 26.40
C ARG A 363 -14.08 -35.46 26.23
N VAL A 364 -15.28 -34.98 25.90
CA VAL A 364 -15.58 -33.51 25.90
C VAL A 364 -16.43 -33.05 27.09
N ARG A 365 -16.84 -33.94 28.00
CA ARG A 365 -17.54 -33.57 29.24
C ARG A 365 -16.75 -33.98 30.47
N LYS A 366 -16.03 -33.02 31.07
CA LYS A 366 -15.71 -32.86 32.51
C LYS A 366 -14.38 -32.13 32.67
N THR A 367 -14.44 -30.80 32.65
CA THR A 367 -13.53 -29.99 33.46
C THR A 367 -13.75 -30.36 34.93
N PRO A 368 -12.71 -30.74 35.70
CA PRO A 368 -12.85 -30.92 37.14
C PRO A 368 -12.75 -29.55 37.79
N THR A 369 -13.90 -28.91 38.02
CA THR A 369 -13.96 -27.79 38.97
C THR A 369 -13.74 -28.36 40.37
N LYS A 370 -12.62 -27.95 40.99
CA LYS A 370 -12.36 -28.15 42.42
C LYS A 370 -13.56 -27.65 43.23
N ARG A 371 -14.38 -28.56 43.76
CA ARG A 371 -15.30 -28.27 44.87
C ARG A 371 -14.98 -29.22 46.01
N LYS A 372 -14.29 -28.66 47.01
CA LYS A 372 -14.27 -29.16 48.39
C LYS A 372 -15.70 -29.04 48.93
N SER A 373 -16.31 -30.16 49.29
CA SER A 373 -17.46 -30.19 50.20
C SER A 373 -17.43 -31.52 50.96
N ALA A 374 -16.80 -31.51 52.13
CA ALA A 374 -17.03 -32.52 53.15
C ALA A 374 -17.90 -31.86 54.22
N LEU A 375 -19.14 -32.31 54.32
CA LEU A 375 -20.05 -32.00 55.41
C LEU A 375 -19.71 -32.91 56.59
N THR A 376 -19.53 -32.33 57.77
CA THR A 376 -19.97 -32.92 59.05
C THR A 376 -20.15 -31.78 60.06
N PRO A 377 -21.31 -31.68 60.72
CA PRO A 377 -21.63 -30.57 61.62
C PRO A 377 -21.24 -30.92 63.05
N THR A 378 -20.63 -30.00 63.81
CA THR A 378 -20.99 -29.74 65.22
C THR A 378 -20.12 -28.63 65.84
N VAL A 379 -20.80 -27.71 66.52
CA VAL A 379 -20.37 -27.03 67.76
C VAL A 379 -19.44 -25.80 67.63
N THR A 380 -20.13 -24.66 67.55
CA THR A 380 -19.95 -23.40 68.31
C THR A 380 -18.61 -22.66 68.36
N SER A 381 -18.78 -21.36 68.07
CA SER A 381 -18.24 -20.18 68.78
C SER A 381 -17.22 -19.32 68.01
N THR A 382 -17.73 -18.11 67.69
CA THR A 382 -17.09 -16.78 67.80
C THR A 382 -15.81 -16.50 66.99
N LYS A 383 -15.86 -15.71 65.90
CA LYS A 383 -16.02 -14.25 65.75
C LYS A 383 -14.62 -13.63 65.50
N GLU A 384 -14.60 -12.64 64.58
CA GLU A 384 -13.50 -11.68 64.26
C GLU A 384 -12.65 -12.04 63.02
N THR A 385 -12.97 -11.55 61.81
CA THR A 385 -12.67 -10.23 61.20
C THR A 385 -11.19 -9.94 60.94
N ALA A 386 -10.70 -10.16 59.70
CA ALA A 386 -9.74 -9.29 58.99
C ALA A 386 -9.41 -9.78 57.56
N THR A 387 -9.95 -9.06 56.56
CA THR A 387 -9.36 -8.61 55.26
C THR A 387 -8.40 -9.50 54.42
N PRO A 388 -8.72 -9.76 53.13
CA PRO A 388 -7.70 -10.00 52.10
C PRO A 388 -7.47 -8.73 51.26
N THR A 389 -6.26 -8.20 51.35
CA THR A 389 -5.78 -7.06 50.56
C THR A 389 -5.62 -7.43 49.09
N LYS A 390 -6.20 -6.57 48.24
CA LYS A 390 -6.10 -6.59 46.78
C LYS A 390 -4.67 -6.24 46.35
N SER A 391 -4.10 -7.00 45.42
CA SER A 391 -3.07 -6.50 44.51
C SER A 391 -3.37 -6.98 43.07
N PRO A 392 -3.83 -6.09 42.17
CA PRO A 392 -3.96 -6.39 40.75
C PRO A 392 -2.72 -5.84 40.05
N ARG A 393 -1.76 -6.69 39.67
CA ARG A 393 -0.65 -6.25 38.84
C ARG A 393 -0.30 -7.31 37.80
N THR A 394 -0.33 -6.87 36.55
CA THR A 394 0.24 -7.53 35.36
C THR A 394 -0.38 -8.86 34.91
N LYS A 395 -1.71 -8.91 34.70
CA LYS A 395 -2.28 -9.82 33.68
C LYS A 395 -2.04 -9.25 32.28
N SER A 396 -0.76 -9.37 31.89
CA SER A 396 -0.27 -9.74 30.56
C SER A 396 -1.00 -9.17 29.34
N ILE A 397 -0.38 -8.17 28.71
CA ILE A 397 -0.63 -7.74 27.32
C ILE A 397 -0.55 -8.95 26.35
N PHE A 398 0.13 -10.05 26.73
CA PHE A 398 0.20 -11.28 25.94
C PHE A 398 -1.04 -12.19 26.05
N SER A 399 -1.95 -11.99 27.02
CA SER A 399 -3.26 -12.68 26.97
C SER A 399 -4.20 -12.03 25.97
N ALA A 400 -4.10 -10.71 25.76
CA ALA A 400 -4.87 -10.01 24.72
C ALA A 400 -4.40 -10.37 23.30
N ALA A 401 -3.12 -10.72 23.12
CA ALA A 401 -2.58 -11.19 21.83
C ALA A 401 -3.20 -12.52 21.36
N ALA A 402 -3.81 -13.30 22.26
CA ALA A 402 -4.61 -14.47 21.89
C ALA A 402 -5.82 -14.09 21.02
N ASN A 403 -6.40 -12.93 21.29
CA ASN A 403 -7.66 -12.48 20.71
C ASN A 403 -7.47 -11.76 19.36
N LEU A 404 -6.22 -11.46 18.99
CA LEU A 404 -5.87 -10.71 17.78
C LEU A 404 -5.28 -11.60 16.67
N GLY A 405 -5.33 -12.94 16.83
CA GLY A 405 -4.80 -13.88 15.84
C GLY A 405 -3.27 -13.82 15.66
N ILE A 406 -2.54 -13.25 16.63
CA ILE A 406 -1.08 -13.12 16.54
C ILE A 406 -0.44 -14.48 16.88
N PRO A 407 0.37 -15.07 15.98
CA PRO A 407 0.97 -16.39 16.20
C PRO A 407 1.93 -16.37 17.40
N ARG A 408 1.73 -17.29 18.35
CA ARG A 408 2.58 -17.41 19.54
C ARG A 408 3.93 -18.05 19.21
N PRO A 409 5.01 -17.67 19.91
CA PRO A 409 6.26 -18.39 19.82
C PRO A 409 6.12 -19.83 20.36
N PHE A 410 6.68 -20.80 19.66
CA PHE A 410 6.76 -22.20 20.06
C PHE A 410 8.20 -22.68 20.11
N THR A 411 8.47 -23.70 20.94
CA THR A 411 9.76 -24.39 21.00
C THR A 411 9.81 -25.47 19.94
N LEU A 412 11.02 -25.79 19.50
CA LEU A 412 11.24 -26.78 18.46
C LEU A 412 10.80 -28.19 18.89
N GLU A 413 10.97 -28.53 20.16
CA GLU A 413 10.50 -29.80 20.72
C GLU A 413 8.99 -29.97 20.59
N ARG A 414 8.25 -28.88 20.86
CA ARG A 414 6.78 -28.84 20.72
C ARG A 414 6.36 -29.05 19.27
N LEU A 415 7.04 -28.42 18.31
CA LEU A 415 6.79 -28.63 16.88
C LEU A 415 6.96 -30.11 16.52
N VAL A 416 8.08 -30.71 16.91
CA VAL A 416 8.38 -32.10 16.59
C VAL A 416 7.36 -33.05 17.25
N ALA A 417 6.90 -32.75 18.48
CA ALA A 417 5.87 -33.53 19.15
C ALA A 417 4.52 -33.49 18.41
N ILE A 418 4.07 -32.30 18.03
CA ILE A 418 2.82 -32.09 17.29
C ILE A 418 2.90 -32.76 15.90
N LEU A 419 4.01 -32.58 15.19
CA LEU A 419 4.21 -33.20 13.88
C LEU A 419 4.14 -34.73 13.93
N ARG A 420 4.73 -35.35 14.96
CA ARG A 420 4.64 -36.81 15.15
C ARG A 420 3.22 -37.28 15.47
N ALA A 421 2.42 -36.44 16.13
CA ALA A 421 1.03 -36.76 16.43
C ALA A 421 0.15 -36.71 15.17
N ILE A 422 0.33 -35.70 14.33
CA ILE A 422 -0.49 -35.43 13.13
C ILE A 422 -0.09 -36.31 11.93
N HIS A 423 1.16 -36.78 11.87
CA HIS A 423 1.63 -37.56 10.72
C HIS A 423 0.77 -38.82 10.49
N PRO A 424 0.17 -39.00 9.28
CA PRO A 424 -0.87 -40.00 9.01
C PRO A 424 -0.39 -41.43 9.27
N TYR A 425 0.84 -41.76 8.88
CA TYR A 425 1.40 -43.10 9.06
C TYR A 425 2.06 -43.33 10.43
N GLY A 426 2.07 -42.32 11.30
CA GLY A 426 2.96 -42.30 12.46
C GLY A 426 4.41 -42.23 12.04
N VAL A 427 5.21 -41.47 12.78
CA VAL A 427 6.64 -41.36 12.50
C VAL A 427 7.34 -42.53 13.18
N GLY A 428 7.92 -43.45 12.41
CA GLY A 428 8.83 -44.46 12.95
C GLY A 428 9.95 -43.79 13.75
N ARG A 429 10.35 -44.35 14.90
CA ARG A 429 11.38 -43.78 15.81
C ARG A 429 12.81 -43.78 15.20
N GLY A 430 12.96 -43.65 13.88
CA GLY A 430 14.24 -43.57 13.21
C GLY A 430 14.93 -42.24 13.48
N ARG A 431 16.22 -42.29 13.84
CA ARG A 431 17.09 -41.11 14.08
C ARG A 431 17.12 -40.09 12.93
N GLY A 432 16.81 -40.51 11.70
CA GLY A 432 16.83 -39.62 10.53
C GLY A 432 15.64 -38.66 10.40
N MET A 433 14.52 -38.88 11.11
CA MET A 433 13.35 -38.01 10.93
C MET A 433 13.57 -36.63 11.52
N THR A 434 14.22 -36.52 12.68
CA THR A 434 14.52 -35.20 13.28
C THR A 434 15.35 -34.36 12.33
N ASP A 435 16.44 -34.93 11.77
CA ASP A 435 17.30 -34.25 10.79
C ASP A 435 16.51 -33.75 9.57
N ARG A 436 15.60 -34.59 9.05
CA ARG A 436 14.69 -34.18 7.98
C ARG A 436 13.78 -33.02 8.40
N ILE A 437 13.23 -33.02 9.62
CA ILE A 437 12.40 -31.92 10.13
C ILE A 437 13.22 -30.62 10.21
N TYR A 438 14.44 -30.68 10.74
CA TYR A 438 15.34 -29.52 10.82
C TYR A 438 15.66 -28.95 9.43
N ARG A 439 15.97 -29.80 8.46
CA ARG A 439 16.25 -29.38 7.08
C ARG A 439 15.06 -28.66 6.45
N GLU A 440 13.86 -29.23 6.58
CA GLU A 440 12.66 -28.69 5.95
C GLU A 440 12.16 -27.44 6.71
N LEU A 441 12.38 -27.35 8.03
CA LEU A 441 12.16 -26.13 8.80
C LEU A 441 13.11 -25.01 8.34
N GLY A 442 14.37 -25.31 8.04
CA GLY A 442 15.32 -24.36 7.48
C GLY A 442 14.91 -23.86 6.09
N GLU A 443 14.32 -24.71 5.24
CA GLU A 443 13.74 -24.28 3.96
C GLU A 443 12.49 -23.39 4.17
N LEU A 444 11.61 -23.72 5.11
CA LEU A 444 10.45 -22.88 5.46
C LEU A 444 10.87 -21.51 6.03
N GLU A 445 12.00 -21.45 6.72
CA GLU A 445 12.59 -20.20 7.20
C GLU A 445 13.15 -19.35 6.06
N LYS A 446 13.88 -19.95 5.11
CA LYS A 446 14.36 -19.26 3.90
C LYS A 446 13.20 -18.66 3.12
N LEU A 447 12.06 -19.36 3.06
CA LEU A 447 10.81 -18.89 2.44
C LEU A 447 10.03 -17.88 3.30
N ARG A 448 10.50 -17.54 4.51
CA ARG A 448 9.85 -16.66 5.49
C ARG A 448 8.43 -17.10 5.90
N LEU A 449 8.11 -18.39 5.76
CA LEU A 449 6.84 -18.97 6.23
C LEU A 449 6.88 -19.22 7.75
N VAL A 450 8.07 -19.53 8.26
CA VAL A 450 8.37 -19.59 9.69
C VAL A 450 9.52 -18.63 9.97
N VAL A 451 9.47 -17.88 11.07
CA VAL A 451 10.48 -16.88 11.43
C VAL A 451 10.94 -17.16 12.85
N ARG A 452 12.23 -16.99 13.13
CA ARG A 452 12.75 -16.99 14.50
C ARG A 452 12.17 -15.79 15.26
N ALA A 453 11.50 -16.06 16.37
CA ALA A 453 10.90 -15.03 17.22
C ALA A 453 11.94 -14.29 18.08
N SER A 454 13.13 -14.87 18.25
CA SER A 454 14.28 -14.19 18.87
C SER A 454 15.05 -13.43 17.80
N GLY A 455 14.85 -12.11 17.77
CA GLY A 455 15.37 -11.22 16.75
C GLY A 455 16.89 -11.05 16.86
N ALA A 456 17.55 -11.37 15.75
CA ALA A 456 18.84 -10.83 15.37
C ALA A 456 18.85 -9.30 15.56
N GLY A 457 19.50 -8.80 16.62
CA GLY A 457 19.60 -7.36 16.91
C GLY A 457 19.75 -6.93 18.38
N GLY A 458 19.95 -7.84 19.35
CA GLY A 458 20.13 -7.49 20.77
C GLY A 458 21.40 -8.08 21.38
N SER A 459 22.38 -7.22 21.65
CA SER A 459 23.53 -7.32 22.56
C SER A 459 24.03 -8.70 23.00
N ILE A 460 25.23 -9.04 22.51
CA ILE A 460 26.43 -9.49 23.26
C ILE A 460 26.13 -10.06 24.66
N ALA A 461 25.90 -11.36 24.73
CA ALA A 461 26.35 -12.19 25.84
C ALA A 461 26.48 -13.63 25.34
N PRO A 462 27.69 -14.20 25.23
CA PRO A 462 27.86 -15.62 25.05
C PRO A 462 27.67 -16.25 26.43
N SER A 463 26.43 -16.53 26.81
CA SER A 463 26.15 -17.35 27.98
C SER A 463 25.75 -18.73 27.50
N GLU A 464 26.63 -19.69 27.79
CA GLU A 464 26.49 -21.11 27.55
C GLU A 464 25.30 -21.67 28.35
N GLU A 465 24.12 -21.66 27.76
CA GLU A 465 23.01 -22.58 28.04
C GLU A 465 22.03 -22.38 26.89
N ALA A 466 21.68 -23.45 26.18
CA ALA A 466 20.95 -23.47 24.91
C ALA A 466 19.59 -22.73 25.00
N ALA A 467 19.63 -21.41 24.96
CA ALA A 467 18.49 -20.53 25.12
C ALA A 467 17.48 -20.85 24.03
N ASP A 468 16.40 -21.53 24.44
CA ASP A 468 15.33 -22.05 23.60
C ASP A 468 15.05 -21.16 22.39
N GLU A 469 15.55 -21.56 21.22
CA GLU A 469 15.24 -20.88 19.97
C GLU A 469 13.72 -20.93 19.77
N LYS A 470 13.07 -19.78 19.95
CA LYS A 470 11.63 -19.63 19.78
C LYS A 470 11.32 -19.36 18.32
N TRP A 471 10.38 -20.11 17.77
CA TRP A 471 9.93 -20.00 16.38
C TRP A 471 8.48 -19.49 16.34
N ARG A 472 8.10 -18.78 15.28
CA ARG A 472 6.72 -18.35 15.03
C ARG A 472 6.36 -18.54 13.56
N VAL A 473 5.09 -18.81 13.28
CA VAL A 473 4.56 -18.83 11.91
C VAL A 473 4.31 -17.40 11.44
N ASN A 474 4.55 -17.14 10.15
CA ASN A 474 4.36 -15.84 9.51
C ASN A 474 3.36 -15.93 8.33
N VAL A 475 2.39 -16.84 8.45
CA VAL A 475 1.42 -17.18 7.42
C VAL A 475 0.02 -17.07 7.99
N ALA A 476 -0.91 -16.51 7.19
CA ALA A 476 -2.31 -16.39 7.54
C ALA A 476 -3.00 -17.76 7.59
N ARG A 477 -4.03 -17.88 8.42
CA ARG A 477 -4.82 -19.11 8.60
C ARG A 477 -5.35 -19.65 7.27
N ASP A 478 -5.95 -18.80 6.45
CA ASP A 478 -6.63 -19.22 5.21
C ASP A 478 -5.67 -19.92 4.24
N TRP A 479 -4.42 -19.46 4.19
CA TRP A 479 -3.39 -20.07 3.36
C TRP A 479 -2.98 -21.45 3.91
N VAL A 480 -2.84 -21.59 5.24
CA VAL A 480 -2.51 -22.88 5.88
C VAL A 480 -3.66 -23.89 5.72
N VAL A 481 -4.91 -23.43 5.84
CA VAL A 481 -6.09 -24.28 5.61
C VAL A 481 -6.18 -24.70 4.15
N GLY A 482 -5.98 -23.78 3.20
CA GLY A 482 -5.98 -24.08 1.77
C GLY A 482 -4.91 -25.10 1.39
N ILE A 483 -3.67 -24.91 1.85
CA ILE A 483 -2.60 -25.86 1.55
C ILE A 483 -2.80 -27.19 2.30
N GLY A 484 -3.36 -27.18 3.51
CA GLY A 484 -3.76 -28.40 4.22
C GLY A 484 -4.78 -29.23 3.42
N GLN A 485 -5.84 -28.56 2.92
CA GLN A 485 -6.90 -29.20 2.13
C GLN A 485 -6.38 -29.82 0.83
N THR A 486 -5.41 -29.19 0.15
CA THR A 486 -4.80 -29.79 -1.06
C THR A 486 -4.14 -31.15 -0.81
N TRP A 487 -3.66 -31.39 0.42
CA TRP A 487 -3.07 -32.67 0.84
C TRP A 487 -4.01 -33.52 1.70
N GLY A 488 -5.28 -33.14 1.83
CA GLY A 488 -6.28 -33.86 2.63
C GLY A 488 -6.13 -33.72 4.15
N LEU A 489 -5.44 -32.69 4.63
CA LEU A 489 -5.23 -32.40 6.05
C LEU A 489 -6.26 -31.36 6.55
N GLY A 490 -7.18 -31.80 7.42
CA GLY A 490 -8.15 -30.92 8.08
C GLY A 490 -7.54 -30.17 9.26
N VAL A 491 -7.12 -28.92 9.06
CA VAL A 491 -6.57 -28.08 10.16
C VAL A 491 -7.63 -27.74 11.21
N ALA A 492 -8.88 -27.55 10.77
CA ALA A 492 -10.01 -27.17 11.63
C ALA A 492 -10.31 -28.20 12.74
N GLU A 493 -9.97 -29.48 12.53
CA GLU A 493 -10.17 -30.53 13.54
C GLU A 493 -9.28 -30.37 14.78
N TYR A 494 -8.16 -29.67 14.62
CA TYR A 494 -7.18 -29.42 15.68
C TYR A 494 -7.27 -28.01 16.26
N GLU A 495 -8.19 -27.18 15.75
CA GLU A 495 -8.48 -25.87 16.31
C GLU A 495 -9.57 -26.01 17.37
N LEU A 496 -9.35 -25.40 18.54
CA LEU A 496 -10.42 -25.21 19.50
C LEU A 496 -11.20 -23.98 19.06
N ASP A 497 -12.50 -24.12 18.79
CA ASP A 497 -13.41 -22.99 18.67
C ASP A 497 -13.28 -22.16 19.94
N GLN A 498 -12.71 -20.96 19.81
CA GLN A 498 -12.42 -20.08 20.95
C GLN A 498 -13.68 -19.33 21.42
N ASP A 499 -14.82 -19.59 20.77
CA ASP A 499 -16.14 -18.98 21.01
C ASP A 499 -17.11 -19.88 21.80
N ALA A 500 -16.63 -20.97 22.45
CA ALA A 500 -17.44 -21.88 23.28
C ALA A 500 -17.25 -21.72 24.80
#